data_AF-A0A0Q2YYY9-F1
#
_entry.id   AF-A0A0Q2YYY9-F1
#
_cell.length_a   1.000
_cell.length_b   1.000
_cell.length_c   1.000
_cell.angle_alpha   90.00
_cell.angle_beta   90.00
_cell.angle_gamma   90.00
#
_symmetry.space_group_name_H-M   'P 1'
#
loop_
_entity.id
_entity.type
_entity.pdbx_description
1 polymer ?
#
loop_
_entity_poly.entity_id
_entity_poly.type
_entity_poly.pdbx_seq_one_letter_code
_entity_poly.pdbx_strand_id
1 'polypeptide(L)' 'MTRPAPETKIVDQWRIACDGSGPGLGHPRVWLAIPHDKGWVECSYCDARFIHEEFKDKV' A
#
# COMPACT_ATOMS: atom_id res chain seq x y z
N MET A 1 15.04 11.11 -14.09
CA MET A 1 14.79 10.99 -12.64
C MET A 1 14.19 9.60 -12.39
N THR A 2 14.96 8.70 -11.78
CA THR A 2 14.51 7.33 -11.45
C THR A 2 13.55 7.42 -10.27
N ARG A 3 12.24 7.14 -10.46
CA ARG A 3 11.32 7.01 -9.33
C ARG A 3 11.85 5.89 -8.42
N PRO A 4 12.00 6.12 -7.11
CA PRO A 4 12.31 5.02 -6.19
C PRO A 4 11.25 3.93 -6.37
N ALA A 5 11.67 2.68 -6.32
CA ALA A 5 10.76 1.55 -6.46
C ALA A 5 9.64 1.65 -5.40
N PRO A 6 8.38 1.38 -5.77
CA PRO A 6 7.26 1.48 -4.84
C PRO A 6 7.51 0.58 -3.62
N GLU A 7 7.43 1.15 -2.42
CA GLU A 7 7.51 0.38 -1.17
C GLU A 7 6.36 -0.62 -1.16
N THR A 8 6.69 -1.91 -1.23
CA THR A 8 5.69 -2.98 -1.21
C THR A 8 5.54 -3.50 0.22
N LYS A 9 4.31 -3.46 0.75
CA LYS A 9 3.97 -3.87 2.12
C LYS A 9 2.94 -4.99 2.05
N ILE A 10 3.22 -6.11 2.72
CA ILE A 10 2.29 -7.24 2.83
C ILE A 10 1.43 -7.02 4.07
N VAL A 11 0.11 -7.17 3.92
CA VAL A 11 -0.87 -6.95 4.98
C VAL A 11 -1.84 -8.14 5.06
N ASP A 12 -2.36 -8.42 6.25
CA ASP A 12 -3.34 -9.49 6.51
C ASP A 12 -4.80 -9.00 6.47
N GLN A 13 -5.00 -7.68 6.34
CA GLN A 13 -6.31 -7.04 6.35
C GLN A 13 -6.70 -6.51 4.98
N TRP A 14 -7.96 -6.70 4.61
CA TRP A 14 -8.54 -6.13 3.39
C TRP A 14 -8.73 -4.61 3.45
N ARG A 15 -8.72 -4.02 4.65
CA ARG A 15 -8.79 -2.57 4.84
C ARG A 15 -7.64 -2.12 5.72
N ILE A 16 -6.80 -1.25 5.18
CA ILE A 16 -5.57 -0.81 5.83
C ILE A 16 -5.56 0.70 6.02
N ALA A 17 -4.96 1.14 7.12
CA ALA A 17 -4.65 2.54 7.34
C ALA A 17 -3.23 2.80 6.81
N CYS A 18 -3.11 3.74 5.87
CA CYS A 18 -1.82 4.25 5.43
C CYS A 18 -1.57 5.58 6.13
N ASP A 19 -0.58 5.60 7.01
CA ASP A 19 -0.09 6.79 7.74
C ASP A 19 1.11 7.45 7.01
N GLY A 20 1.40 7.03 5.77
CA GLY A 20 2.51 7.53 4.95
C GLY A 20 3.90 7.01 5.35
N SER A 21 4.95 7.46 4.64
CA SER A 21 6.34 7.00 4.78
C SER A 21 7.14 7.75 5.85
N GLY A 22 6.53 7.98 7.02
CA GLY A 22 7.20 8.57 8.19
C GLY A 22 6.91 10.07 8.44
N PRO A 23 7.43 10.62 9.56
CA PRO A 23 7.07 11.94 10.04
C PRO A 23 7.58 13.05 9.10
N GLY A 24 6.66 13.73 8.42
CA GLY A 24 6.94 14.97 7.67
C GLY A 24 6.74 14.89 6.15
N LEU A 25 6.64 13.69 5.57
CA LEU A 25 6.45 13.50 4.12
C LEU A 25 5.25 12.60 3.76
N GLY A 26 4.69 11.90 4.75
CA GLY A 26 3.50 11.09 4.59
C GLY A 26 2.23 11.92 4.80
N HIS A 27 1.33 11.89 3.81
CA HIS A 27 -0.04 12.39 3.90
C HIS A 27 -0.77 12.00 5.22
N PRO A 28 -1.87 12.69 5.56
CA PRO A 28 -2.71 12.28 6.69
C PRO A 28 -3.16 10.82 6.59
N ARG A 29 -3.50 10.20 7.73
CA ARG A 29 -4.05 8.84 7.77
C ARG A 29 -5.19 8.68 6.76
N VAL A 30 -4.99 7.83 5.77
CA VAL A 30 -6.04 7.42 4.82
C VAL A 30 -6.34 5.95 4.99
N TRP A 31 -7.59 5.58 4.73
CA TRP A 31 -8.02 4.19 4.74
C TRP A 31 -8.13 3.70 3.31
N LEU A 32 -7.37 2.66 2.98
CA LEU A 32 -7.37 2.02 1.67
C LEU A 32 -8.04 0.65 1.80
N ALA A 33 -8.89 0.32 0.84
CA ALA A 33 -9.49 -1.00 0.71
C ALA A 33 -8.79 -1.75 -0.41
N ILE A 34 -8.35 -2.97 -0.12
CA ILE A 34 -7.75 -3.89 -1.08
C ILE A 34 -8.88 -4.61 -1.81
N PRO A 35 -8.96 -4.51 -3.15
CA PRO A 35 -9.93 -5.28 -3.93
C PRO A 35 -9.60 -6.77 -3.84
N HIS A 36 -10.59 -7.62 -3.56
CA HIS A 36 -10.42 -9.08 -3.49
C HIS A 36 -10.12 -9.72 -4.86
N ASP A 37 -10.48 -9.05 -5.95
CA ASP A 37 -10.18 -9.47 -7.32
C ASP A 37 -8.70 -9.25 -7.69
N LYS A 38 -8.13 -8.14 -7.22
CA LYS A 38 -6.77 -7.70 -7.55
C LYS A 38 -5.74 -8.15 -6.52
N GLY A 39 -6.12 -8.19 -5.24
CA GLY A 39 -5.26 -8.55 -4.12
C GLY A 39 -4.29 -7.46 -3.66
N TRP A 40 -4.31 -6.27 -4.29
CA TRP A 40 -3.44 -5.16 -3.91
C TRP A 40 -4.05 -3.79 -4.17
N VAL A 41 -3.60 -2.79 -3.41
CA VAL A 41 -3.95 -1.37 -3.57
C VAL A 41 -2.72 -0.49 -3.45
N GLU A 42 -2.68 0.61 -4.19
CA GLU A 42 -1.61 1.61 -4.11
C GLU A 42 -2.11 2.86 -3.43
N CYS A 43 -1.28 3.42 -2.54
CA CYS A 43 -1.53 4.73 -1.98
C CYS A 43 -1.11 5.82 -2.97
N SER A 44 -2.04 6.69 -3.36
CA SER A 44 -1.79 7.79 -4.31
C SER A 44 -0.83 8.88 -3.82
N TYR A 45 -0.40 8.83 -2.56
CA TYR A 45 0.44 9.85 -1.95
C TYR A 45 1.88 9.39 -1.71
N CYS A 46 2.05 8.20 -1.13
CA CYS A 46 3.37 7.66 -0.81
C CYS A 46 3.86 6.60 -1.81
N ASP A 47 3.11 6.34 -2.89
CA ASP A 47 3.39 5.28 -3.88
C ASP A 47 3.59 3.88 -3.24
N ALA A 48 3.18 3.70 -1.98
CA ALA A 48 3.29 2.42 -1.30
C ALA A 48 2.22 1.46 -1.83
N ARG A 49 2.65 0.26 -2.21
CA ARG A 49 1.78 -0.81 -2.68
C ARG A 49 1.50 -1.77 -1.53
N PHE A 50 0.24 -1.89 -1.14
CA PHE A 50 -0.22 -2.82 -0.13
C PHE A 50 -0.77 -4.05 -0.81
N ILE A 51 -0.19 -5.22 -0.52
CA ILE A 51 -0.60 -6.51 -1.07
C ILE A 51 -1.15 -7.36 0.06
N HIS A 52 -2.31 -7.96 -0.13
CA HIS A 52 -2.86 -8.89 0.84
C HIS A 52 -1.99 -10.17 0.89
N GLU A 53 -1.77 -10.75 2.06
CA GLU A 53 -0.90 -11.92 2.22
C GLU A 53 -1.32 -13.11 1.33
N GLU A 54 -2.62 -13.25 1.09
CA GLU A 54 -3.21 -14.28 0.22
C GLU A 54 -2.83 -14.10 -1.27
N PHE A 55 -2.41 -12.89 -1.65
CA PHE A 55 -2.00 -12.53 -3.02
C PHE A 55 -0.50 -12.26 -3.15
N LYS A 56 0.29 -12.44 -2.08
CA LYS A 56 1.74 -12.17 -2.10
C LYS A 56 2.50 -13.01 -3.13
N ASP A 57 2.01 -14.23 -3.40
CA ASP A 57 2.65 -15.21 -4.29
C ASP A 57 2.14 -15.11 -5.75
N LYS A 58 1.20 -14.20 -6.02
CA LYS A 58 0.56 -14.00 -7.34
C LYS A 58 1.08 -12.77 -8.10
N VAL A 59 1.98 -11.99 -7.51
CA VAL A 59 2.49 -10.70 -8.03
C VAL A 59 3.87 -10.83 -8.65
#